data_AF-A0A376E076-F1
#
_entry.id   AF-A0A376E076-F1
#
_cell.length_a   1.000
_cell.length_b   1.000
_cell.length_c   1.000
_cell.angle_alpha   90.00
_cell.angle_beta   90.00
_cell.angle_gamma   90.00
#
_symmetry.space_group_name_H-M   'P 1'
#
loop_
_entity.id
_entity.type
_entity.pdbx_description
1 polymer ?
#
loop_
_entity_poly.entity_id
_entity_poly.type
_entity_poly.pdbx_seq_one_letter_code
_entity_poly.pdbx_strand_id
1 'polypeptide(L)'
;MVEINMDKAIEARKEINSLPDTKISFNDMIIKATAVALRKHPQVNSSWAGDKVIHRGNINVGVAVAIPDGLVVPVLKKYRSDELHSDFCSR
;
A
#
# COMPACT_ATOMS: atom_id res chain seq x y z
N MET A 1 -16.44 6.78 11.13
CA MET A 1 -15.49 5.66 11.28
C MET A 1 -16.06 4.50 10.50
N VAL A 2 -15.27 3.85 9.65
CA VAL A 2 -15.74 2.74 8.80
C VAL A 2 -15.17 1.46 9.37
N GLU A 3 -16.01 0.45 9.57
CA GLU A 3 -15.59 -0.90 9.91
C GLU A 3 -15.50 -1.73 8.64
N ILE A 4 -14.48 -2.58 8.55
CA ILE A 4 -14.20 -3.40 7.37
C ILE A 4 -14.06 -4.85 7.83
N ASN A 5 -14.88 -5.74 7.28
CA ASN A 5 -14.74 -7.17 7.49
C ASN A 5 -13.53 -7.70 6.69
N MET A 6 -12.64 -8.41 7.36
CA MET A 6 -11.39 -8.93 6.80
C MET A 6 -11.35 -10.46 6.66
N ASP A 7 -12.47 -11.17 6.88
CA ASP A 7 -12.50 -12.64 6.92
C ASP A 7 -11.99 -13.25 5.61
N LYS A 8 -12.50 -12.75 4.47
CA LYS A 8 -12.07 -13.18 3.14
C LYS A 8 -10.61 -12.83 2.85
N ALA A 9 -10.11 -11.72 3.39
CA ALA A 9 -8.71 -11.33 3.22
C ALA A 9 -7.77 -12.27 3.99
N ILE A 10 -8.20 -12.76 5.15
CA ILE A 10 -7.45 -13.74 5.95
C ILE A 10 -7.40 -15.10 5.23
N GLU A 11 -8.51 -15.53 4.64
CA GLU A 11 -8.55 -16.77 3.82
C GLU A 11 -7.62 -16.68 2.62
N ALA A 12 -7.72 -15.61 1.82
CA ALA A 12 -6.84 -15.38 0.68
C ALA A 12 -5.36 -15.33 1.09
N ARG A 13 -5.05 -14.75 2.25
CA ARG A 13 -3.68 -14.74 2.79
C ARG A 13 -3.17 -16.15 3.10
N LYS A 14 -4.01 -17.05 3.63
CA LYS A 14 -3.62 -18.45 3.90
C LYS A 14 -3.31 -19.19 2.60
N GLU A 15 -4.13 -18.99 1.57
CA GLU A 15 -3.90 -19.58 0.25
C GLU A 15 -2.61 -19.06 -0.38
N ILE A 16 -2.36 -17.75 -0.35
CA ILE A 16 -1.17 -17.17 -0.99
C ILE A 16 0.11 -17.53 -0.23
N ASN A 17 0.09 -17.57 1.11
CA ASN A 17 1.24 -18.00 1.91
C ASN A 17 1.51 -19.51 1.83
N SER A 18 0.62 -20.31 1.23
CA SER A 18 0.88 -21.72 0.95
C SER A 18 1.84 -21.92 -0.23
N LEU A 19 2.02 -20.88 -1.05
CA LEU A 19 2.97 -20.89 -2.16
C LEU A 19 4.40 -20.69 -1.62
N PRO A 20 5.38 -21.51 -2.08
CA PRO A 20 6.78 -21.29 -1.74
C PRO A 20 7.24 -19.92 -2.25
N ASP A 21 8.14 -19.28 -1.50
CA ASP A 21 8.75 -17.97 -1.79
C ASP A 21 7.85 -16.71 -1.70
N THR A 22 6.59 -16.83 -1.28
CA THR A 22 5.71 -15.65 -1.14
C THR A 22 5.20 -15.51 0.28
N LYS A 23 5.75 -14.56 1.04
CA LYS A 23 5.26 -14.19 2.38
C LYS A 23 4.56 -12.84 2.33
N ILE A 24 3.25 -12.86 2.54
CA ILE A 24 2.38 -11.68 2.51
C ILE A 24 1.87 -11.34 3.91
N SER A 25 1.99 -10.05 4.24
CA SER A 25 1.41 -9.44 5.43
C SER A 25 0.06 -8.80 5.13
N PHE A 26 -0.73 -8.56 6.18
CA PHE A 26 -1.98 -7.79 6.06
C PHE A 26 -1.73 -6.37 5.57
N ASN A 27 -0.59 -5.77 5.94
CA ASN A 27 -0.19 -4.45 5.48
C ASN A 27 -0.08 -4.39 3.95
N ASP A 28 0.47 -5.42 3.32
CA ASP A 28 0.63 -5.47 1.85
C ASP A 28 -0.72 -5.48 1.15
N MET A 29 -1.70 -6.21 1.70
CA MET A 29 -3.07 -6.25 1.17
C MET A 29 -3.75 -4.88 1.29
N ILE A 30 -3.57 -4.19 2.42
CA ILE A 30 -4.13 -2.85 2.65
C ILE A 30 -3.48 -1.84 1.71
N ILE A 31 -2.15 -1.81 1.63
CA ILE A 31 -1.39 -0.93 0.73
C ILE A 31 -1.84 -1.14 -0.72
N LYS A 32 -2.04 -2.40 -1.12
CA LYS A 32 -2.56 -2.74 -2.45
C LYS A 32 -3.97 -2.20 -2.68
N ALA A 33 -4.87 -2.40 -1.73
CA ALA A 33 -6.24 -1.91 -1.81
C ALA A 33 -6.26 -0.37 -1.93
N THR A 34 -5.45 0.32 -1.14
CA THR A 34 -5.28 1.78 -1.20
C THR A 34 -4.75 2.22 -2.57
N ALA A 35 -3.74 1.54 -3.12
CA ALA A 35 -3.22 1.87 -4.45
C ALA A 35 -4.28 1.68 -5.56
N VAL A 36 -5.08 0.62 -5.49
CA VAL A 36 -6.19 0.40 -6.43
C VAL A 36 -7.26 1.49 -6.30
N ALA A 37 -7.59 1.89 -5.06
CA ALA A 37 -8.55 2.96 -4.80
C ALA A 37 -8.05 4.32 -5.32
N LEU A 38 -6.79 4.67 -5.07
CA LEU A 38 -6.16 5.91 -5.55
C LEU A 38 -6.12 5.97 -7.08
N ARG A 39 -5.99 4.83 -7.77
CA ARG A 39 -6.09 4.81 -9.23
C ARG A 39 -7.51 5.04 -9.72
N LYS A 40 -8.52 4.44 -9.07
CA LYS A 40 -9.93 4.66 -9.42
C LYS A 40 -10.36 6.10 -9.16
N HIS A 41 -9.73 6.77 -8.20
CA HIS A 41 -10.02 8.14 -7.78
C HIS A 41 -8.78 9.05 -7.92
N PRO A 42 -8.37 9.43 -9.14
CA PRO A 42 -7.15 10.20 -9.38
C PRO A 42 -7.18 11.62 -8.79
N GLN A 43 -8.38 12.12 -8.46
CA GLN A 43 -8.55 13.41 -7.78
C GLN A 43 -7.93 13.40 -6.37
N VAL A 44 -7.97 12.24 -5.69
CA VAL A 44 -7.40 12.06 -4.35
C VAL A 44 -5.88 11.99 -4.41
N ASN A 45 -5.31 11.47 -5.50
CA ASN A 45 -3.86 11.48 -5.74
C ASN A 45 -3.38 12.82 -6.34
N SER A 46 -3.68 13.91 -5.64
CA SER A 46 -3.28 15.25 -6.03
C SER A 46 -2.56 15.98 -4.90
N SER A 47 -1.71 16.94 -5.26
CA SER A 47 -1.00 17.80 -4.33
C SER A 47 -1.23 19.25 -4.69
N TRP A 48 -1.42 20.08 -3.68
CA TRP A 48 -1.55 21.52 -3.85
C TRP A 48 -0.17 22.16 -4.00
N ALA A 49 0.03 22.96 -5.05
CA ALA A 49 1.26 23.70 -5.31
C ALA A 49 0.94 25.17 -5.58
N GLY A 50 0.92 25.97 -4.52
CA GLY A 50 0.58 27.40 -4.59
C GLY A 50 -0.88 27.62 -4.98
N ASP A 51 -1.14 27.97 -6.22
CA ASP A 51 -2.50 28.21 -6.76
C ASP A 51 -2.99 27.09 -7.68
N LYS A 52 -2.22 25.99 -7.81
CA LYS A 52 -2.51 24.90 -8.75
C LYS A 52 -2.62 23.56 -8.03
N VAL A 53 -3.60 22.76 -8.45
CA VAL A 53 -3.71 21.35 -8.06
C VAL A 53 -2.95 20.51 -9.06
N ILE A 54 -1.94 19.77 -8.59
CA ILE A 54 -1.13 18.87 -9.40
C ILE A 54 -1.65 17.44 -9.21
N HIS A 55 -2.19 16.85 -10.27
CA HIS A 55 -2.53 15.42 -10.29
C HIS A 55 -1.30 14.58 -10.65
N ARG A 56 -1.02 13.54 -9.86
CA ARG A 56 0.12 12.64 -10.09
C ARG A 56 -0.38 11.32 -10.69
N GLY A 57 0.21 10.90 -11.81
CA GLY A 57 -0.12 9.61 -12.43
C GLY A 57 0.49 8.41 -11.68
N ASN A 58 1.63 8.61 -11.03
CA ASN A 58 2.27 7.59 -10.22
C ASN A 58 1.71 7.60 -8.79
N ILE A 59 1.47 6.40 -8.25
CA ILE A 59 1.04 6.19 -6.88
C ILE A 59 2.25 5.78 -6.06
N ASN A 60 2.55 6.59 -5.04
CA ASN A 60 3.60 6.31 -4.08
C ASN A 60 2.96 6.20 -2.70
N VAL A 61 3.28 5.16 -1.94
CA VAL A 61 2.72 4.92 -0.61
C VAL A 61 3.83 5.00 0.42
N GLY A 62 3.66 5.87 1.41
CA GLY A 62 4.53 5.93 2.58
C GLY A 62 4.02 5.00 3.67
N VAL A 63 4.88 4.16 4.22
CA VAL A 63 4.53 3.30 5.37
C VAL A 63 5.25 3.87 6.58
N ALA A 64 4.50 4.25 7.62
CA ALA A 64 5.09 4.77 8.85
C ALA A 64 5.61 3.62 9.71
N VAL A 65 6.90 3.65 10.04
CA VAL A 65 7.58 2.63 10.85
C VAL A 65 8.18 3.30 12.08
N ALA A 66 7.74 2.85 13.25
CA ALA A 66 8.31 3.29 14.52
C ALA A 66 9.68 2.63 14.72
N ILE A 67 10.69 3.43 15.02
CA ILE A 67 12.03 2.99 15.42
C ILE A 67 12.32 3.50 16.85
N PRO A 68 13.27 2.90 17.58
CA PRO A 68 13.57 3.32 18.96
C PRO A 68 13.88 4.83 19.08
N ASP A 69 14.54 5.39 18.08
CA ASP A 69 14.97 6.80 18.05
C ASP A 69 14.00 7.75 17.30
N GLY A 70 12.80 7.29 16.94
CA GLY A 70 11.80 8.14 16.28
C GLY A 70 10.89 7.43 15.26
N LEU A 71 10.55 8.15 14.19
CA LEU A 71 9.64 7.67 13.14
C LEU A 71 10.31 7.80 11.78
N VAL A 72 10.34 6.72 11.02
CA VAL A 72 10.81 6.72 9.63
C VAL A 72 9.65 6.36 8.72
N VAL A 73 9.56 7.03 7.57
CA VAL A 73 8.53 6.77 6.57
C VAL A 73 9.20 6.37 5.25
N PRO A 74 9.53 5.08 5.05
CA PRO A 74 9.92 4.58 3.73
C PRO A 74 8.81 4.79 2.71
N VAL A 75 9.19 5.23 1.52
CA VAL A 75 8.26 5.44 0.39
C VAL A 75 8.40 4.28 -0.60
N LEU A 76 7.32 3.52 -0.75
CA LEU A 76 7.16 2.53 -1.82
C LEU A 76 6.81 3.27 -3.11
N LYS A 77 7.76 3.29 -4.06
CA LYS A 77 7.64 4.01 -5.34
C LYS A 77 6.96 3.13 -6.39
N LYS A 78 6.14 3.74 -7.25
CA LYS A 78 5.52 3.10 -8.43
C LYS A 78 4.73 1.83 -8.09
N TYR A 79 3.77 1.94 -7.18
CA TYR A 79 2.91 0.81 -6.85
C TYR A 79 1.98 0.48 -8.04
N ARG A 80 2.36 -0.52 -8.86
CA ARG A 80 1.49 -1.08 -9.92
C ARG A 80 0.45 -2.00 -9.29
N SER A 81 -0.76 -2.03 -9.83
CA SER A 81 -1.86 -2.86 -9.30
C SER A 81 -1.72 -4.35 -9.52
N ASP A 82 -0.67 -4.75 -10.20
CA ASP A 82 -0.53 -6.07 -10.80
C ASP A 82 0.58 -6.88 -10.10
N GLU A 83 1.42 -6.26 -9.27
CA GLU A 83 2.43 -6.98 -8.46
C GLU A 83 2.26 -6.77 -6.95
N LEU A 84 2.24 -7.86 -6.20
CA LEU A 84 2.39 -7.88 -4.75
C LEU A 84 3.89 -7.91 -4.47
N HIS A 85 4.47 -6.75 -4.18
CA HIS A 85 5.89 -6.65 -3.87
C HIS A 85 6.12 -7.10 -2.42
N SER A 86 6.82 -8.23 -2.24
CA SER A 86 7.25 -8.75 -0.92
C SER A 86 8.46 -7.98 -0.34
N ASP A 87 8.97 -6.99 -1.08
CA ASP A 87 10.22 -6.26 -0.83
C ASP A 87 10.30 -5.54 0.54
N PHE A 88 9.20 -5.40 1.26
CA PHE A 88 9.19 -4.84 2.62
C PHE A 88 9.70 -5.84 3.68
N CYS A 89 9.63 -7.15 3.42
CA CYS A 89 10.03 -8.17 4.39
C CYS A 89 11.49 -8.66 4.19
N SER A 90 12.16 -8.28 3.11
CA SER A 90 13.48 -8.80 2.72
C SER A 90 14.64 -7.79 2.80
N ARG A 91 14.45 -6.60 3.38
CA ARG A 91 15.52 -5.62 3.63
C ARG A 91 15.38 -4.95 5.00
#